data_AF-A0AAU6DA00-F1
#
_entry.id   AF-A0AAU6DA00-F1
#
_cell.length_a   1.000
_cell.length_b   1.000
_cell.length_c   1.000
_cell.angle_alpha   90.00
_cell.angle_beta   90.00
_cell.angle_gamma   90.00
#
_symmetry.space_group_name_H-M   'P 1'
#
loop_
_entity.id
_entity.type
_entity.pdbx_description
1 polymer ?
#
loop_
_entity_poly.entity_id
_entity_poly.type
_entity_poly.pdbx_seq_one_letter_code
_entity_poly.pdbx_strand_id
1 'polypeptide(L)'
;MVSHPRPPAGGSPAAEHDAFHPDFTPGDTDRNAGPLRARLHHVRAGSLDDGTAQSGGMRRFAAISGRTVGSERIWMGETHVAPDTASSNHHHGASETAIHVVQGHPEFVFLDDAGGAPEEVRIRTSPGDYVFVPPYVPHREENPSPDETAVVVIARSTQEAVVVNLPGLYVLGEPPA
;
A
#
# COMPACT_ATOMS: atom_id res chain seq x y z
N MET A 1 -18.17 -27.79 -69.69
CA MET A 1 -17.05 -26.82 -69.77
C MET A 1 -17.60 -25.52 -69.20
N VAL A 2 -17.13 -24.98 -68.08
CA VAL A 2 -15.83 -24.34 -67.88
C VAL A 2 -15.38 -24.43 -66.41
N SER A 3 -14.06 -24.43 -66.25
CA SER A 3 -13.17 -24.45 -65.08
C SER A 3 -13.49 -23.47 -63.92
N HIS A 4 -13.13 -23.87 -62.70
CA HIS A 4 -12.97 -23.01 -61.50
C HIS A 4 -11.78 -22.04 -61.64
N PRO A 5 -11.74 -20.96 -60.85
CA PRO A 5 -10.83 -20.95 -59.68
C PRO A 5 -11.41 -20.32 -58.39
N ARG A 6 -10.87 -20.76 -57.25
CA ARG A 6 -11.21 -20.33 -55.88
C ARG A 6 -10.40 -19.06 -55.49
N PRO A 7 -11.00 -18.04 -54.85
CA PRO A 7 -10.26 -16.92 -54.27
C PRO A 7 -9.91 -17.14 -52.78
N PRO A 8 -8.95 -16.37 -52.23
CA PRO A 8 -8.05 -16.81 -51.16
C PRO A 8 -8.58 -16.59 -49.73
N ALA A 9 -7.98 -17.34 -48.81
CA ALA A 9 -8.05 -17.08 -47.37
C ALA A 9 -7.13 -15.90 -47.01
N GLY A 10 -7.63 -14.96 -46.23
CA GLY A 10 -6.87 -13.86 -45.63
C GLY A 10 -7.85 -12.92 -44.95
N GLY A 11 -7.58 -12.33 -43.79
CA GLY A 11 -6.62 -12.61 -42.73
C GLY A 11 -7.24 -11.98 -41.48
N SER A 12 -7.03 -12.55 -40.30
CA SER A 12 -7.42 -11.90 -39.06
C SER A 12 -6.72 -10.54 -38.97
N PRO A 13 -7.38 -9.46 -38.51
CA PRO A 13 -6.70 -8.22 -38.23
C PRO A 13 -5.62 -8.50 -37.18
N ALA A 14 -4.37 -8.18 -37.53
CA ALA A 14 -3.28 -8.17 -36.56
C ALA A 14 -3.67 -7.19 -35.45
N ALA A 15 -3.78 -7.68 -34.22
CA ALA A 15 -3.85 -6.83 -33.05
C ALA A 15 -2.57 -5.99 -33.04
N GLU A 16 -2.72 -4.66 -33.07
CA GLU A 16 -1.61 -3.75 -32.84
C GLU A 16 -1.00 -4.06 -31.48
N HIS A 17 0.27 -4.45 -31.52
CA HIS A 17 1.06 -4.82 -30.36
C HIS A 17 1.51 -3.53 -29.68
N ASP A 18 0.80 -3.10 -28.63
CA ASP A 18 1.18 -1.93 -27.86
C ASP A 18 2.50 -2.22 -27.12
N ALA A 19 3.55 -1.48 -27.48
CA ALA A 19 4.92 -1.74 -27.07
C ALA A 19 5.16 -1.58 -25.55
N PHE A 20 4.13 -1.26 -24.78
CA PHE A 20 4.16 -1.07 -23.33
C PHE A 20 3.48 -2.19 -22.52
N HIS A 21 2.84 -3.17 -23.18
CA HIS A 21 2.13 -4.25 -22.50
C HIS A 21 2.50 -5.62 -23.08
N PRO A 22 3.57 -6.28 -22.59
CA PRO A 22 3.78 -7.67 -22.92
C PRO A 22 2.65 -8.54 -22.35
N ASP A 23 2.01 -9.33 -23.21
CA ASP A 23 0.99 -10.31 -22.84
C ASP A 23 1.54 -11.29 -21.78
N PHE A 24 1.09 -11.15 -20.54
CA PHE A 24 1.36 -12.13 -19.49
C PHE A 24 0.15 -13.04 -19.33
N THR A 25 0.25 -14.25 -19.87
CA THR A 25 -0.70 -15.33 -19.64
C THR A 25 -0.91 -15.56 -18.13
N PRO A 26 -2.16 -15.70 -17.65
CA PRO A 26 -2.41 -16.05 -16.26
C PRO A 26 -2.18 -17.54 -16.10
N GLY A 27 -1.08 -17.96 -15.47
CA GLY A 27 -0.92 -19.40 -15.22
C GLY A 27 0.40 -19.94 -14.71
N ASP A 28 1.49 -19.18 -14.57
CA ASP A 28 2.73 -19.73 -13.99
C ASP A 28 2.99 -19.18 -12.59
N THR A 29 2.48 -19.89 -11.59
CA THR A 29 3.13 -19.90 -10.28
C THR A 29 4.39 -20.76 -10.45
N ASP A 30 5.47 -20.11 -10.89
CA ASP A 30 6.72 -20.78 -11.21
C ASP A 30 7.35 -21.35 -9.95
N ARG A 31 7.10 -22.64 -9.70
CA ARG A 31 7.77 -23.46 -8.68
C ARG A 31 9.27 -23.64 -8.96
N ASN A 32 9.81 -22.98 -9.97
CA ASN A 32 11.23 -22.90 -10.26
C ASN A 32 11.71 -21.44 -10.41
N ALA A 33 11.15 -20.54 -9.60
CA ALA A 33 11.64 -19.20 -9.52
C ALA A 33 13.07 -19.18 -8.93
N GLY A 34 14.09 -18.98 -9.78
CA GLY A 34 15.44 -18.50 -9.39
C GLY A 34 15.46 -17.31 -8.39
N PRO A 35 16.63 -16.80 -7.99
CA PRO A 35 16.74 -15.86 -6.87
C PRO A 35 15.80 -14.66 -7.00
N LEU A 36 15.02 -14.33 -5.96
CA LEU A 36 14.07 -13.21 -5.97
C LEU A 36 14.75 -11.89 -6.37
N ARG A 37 16.06 -11.76 -6.17
CA ARG A 37 16.80 -10.52 -6.41
C ARG A 37 17.43 -10.41 -7.79
N ALA A 38 17.29 -11.45 -8.62
CA ALA A 38 17.90 -11.47 -9.94
C ALA A 38 16.94 -10.99 -11.05
N ARG A 39 15.74 -10.51 -10.71
CA ARG A 39 14.70 -10.17 -11.68
C ARG A 39 13.75 -9.06 -11.19
N LEU A 40 12.97 -8.52 -12.12
CA LEU A 40 11.80 -7.69 -11.82
C LEU A 40 10.61 -8.56 -11.42
N HIS A 41 9.75 -8.02 -10.54
CA HIS A 41 8.52 -8.66 -10.10
C HIS A 41 7.33 -7.78 -10.45
N HIS A 42 6.32 -8.39 -11.06
CA HIS A 42 5.00 -7.79 -11.23
C HIS A 42 4.05 -8.42 -10.21
N VAL A 43 3.56 -7.61 -9.27
CA VAL A 43 2.53 -8.01 -8.30
C VAL A 43 1.22 -7.39 -8.76
N ARG A 44 0.23 -8.23 -9.10
CA ARG A 44 -1.08 -7.75 -9.55
C ARG A 44 -1.87 -7.24 -8.35
N ALA A 45 -2.71 -6.22 -8.57
CA ALA A 45 -3.58 -5.64 -7.53
C ALA A 45 -4.47 -6.69 -6.82
N GLY A 46 -4.91 -7.74 -7.52
CA GLY A 46 -5.71 -8.83 -6.94
C GLY A 46 -4.91 -9.95 -6.28
N SER A 47 -3.59 -9.80 -6.12
CA SER A 47 -2.68 -10.86 -5.65
C SER A 47 -1.83 -10.41 -4.46
N LEU A 48 -2.40 -9.59 -3.59
CA LEU A 48 -1.74 -9.12 -2.38
C LEU A 48 -1.68 -10.22 -1.31
N ASP A 49 -0.58 -10.28 -0.56
CA ASP A 49 -0.40 -11.21 0.57
C ASP A 49 -1.18 -10.71 1.79
N ASP A 50 -2.14 -11.51 2.27
CA ASP A 50 -2.96 -11.21 3.45
C ASP A 50 -2.38 -11.78 4.76
N GLY A 51 -1.24 -12.49 4.69
CA GLY A 51 -0.49 -13.04 5.81
C GLY A 51 0.20 -12.00 6.71
N THR A 52 -0.37 -10.80 6.82
CA THR A 52 0.11 -9.71 7.66
C THR A 52 -0.72 -9.63 8.96
N ALA A 53 -0.21 -8.92 9.96
CA ALA A 53 -0.94 -8.70 11.20
C ALA A 53 -2.19 -7.83 10.95
N GLN A 54 -3.32 -8.25 11.50
CA GLN A 54 -4.61 -7.60 11.33
C GLN A 54 -5.12 -7.07 12.68
N SER A 55 -5.91 -6.00 12.66
CA SER A 55 -6.55 -5.45 13.86
C SER A 55 -8.03 -5.20 13.58
N GLY A 56 -8.84 -5.02 14.63
CA GLY A 56 -10.28 -4.75 14.49
C GLY A 56 -10.53 -3.58 13.53
N GLY A 57 -11.32 -3.82 12.48
CA GLY A 57 -11.66 -2.83 11.46
C GLY A 57 -10.54 -2.46 10.47
N MET A 58 -9.32 -2.99 10.60
CA MET A 58 -8.21 -2.65 9.69
C MET A 58 -7.56 -3.90 9.10
N ARG A 59 -7.66 -4.03 7.78
CA ARG A 59 -7.06 -5.13 7.02
C ARG A 59 -5.84 -4.64 6.24
N ARG A 60 -4.74 -5.38 6.31
CA ARG A 60 -3.44 -5.03 5.74
C ARG A 60 -3.00 -6.11 4.77
N PHE A 61 -2.49 -5.70 3.62
CA PHE A 61 -2.06 -6.60 2.56
C PHE A 61 -0.71 -6.17 2.02
N ALA A 62 0.22 -7.09 1.86
CA ALA A 62 1.53 -6.77 1.30
C ALA A 62 1.54 -6.96 -0.23
N ALA A 63 2.02 -5.95 -0.96
CA ALA A 63 2.37 -6.08 -2.36
C ALA A 63 3.88 -6.38 -2.50
N ILE A 64 4.71 -5.54 -1.88
CA ILE A 64 6.18 -5.59 -1.94
C ILE A 64 6.71 -5.90 -0.55
N SER A 65 7.42 -7.02 -0.39
CA SER A 65 8.09 -7.39 0.85
C SER A 65 9.32 -8.25 0.59
N GLY A 66 10.14 -8.44 1.62
CA GLY A 66 11.26 -9.38 1.62
C GLY A 66 10.82 -10.81 1.33
N ARG A 67 9.64 -11.20 1.84
CA ARG A 67 9.08 -12.53 1.64
C ARG A 67 8.57 -12.75 0.22
N THR A 68 7.86 -11.78 -0.34
CA THR A 68 7.16 -11.93 -1.63
C THR A 68 8.07 -11.68 -2.82
N VAL A 69 8.89 -10.62 -2.77
CA VAL A 69 9.71 -10.16 -3.91
C VAL A 69 11.17 -9.93 -3.56
N GLY A 70 11.61 -10.29 -2.34
CA GLY A 70 13.00 -10.19 -1.93
C GLY A 70 13.47 -8.77 -1.56
N SER A 71 12.54 -7.85 -1.27
CA SER A 71 12.85 -6.47 -0.87
C SER A 71 13.60 -6.39 0.47
N GLU A 72 14.55 -5.46 0.57
CA GLU A 72 15.32 -5.20 1.80
C GLU A 72 14.85 -3.98 2.55
N ARG A 73 14.66 -2.89 1.80
CA ARG A 73 14.58 -1.54 2.35
C ARG A 73 13.18 -0.95 2.30
N ILE A 74 12.29 -1.58 1.55
CA ILE A 74 10.93 -1.09 1.35
C ILE A 74 9.96 -2.25 1.55
N TRP A 75 9.01 -2.07 2.45
CA TRP A 75 7.77 -2.83 2.43
C TRP A 75 6.70 -1.90 1.85
N MET A 76 5.83 -2.41 0.98
CA MET A 76 4.71 -1.64 0.46
C MET A 76 3.46 -2.51 0.35
N GLY A 77 2.31 -1.95 0.66
CA GLY A 77 1.05 -2.67 0.66
C GLY A 77 -0.15 -1.76 0.86
N GLU A 78 -1.32 -2.35 0.99
CA GLU A 78 -2.57 -1.64 1.22
C GLU A 78 -3.05 -1.82 2.65
N THR A 79 -3.69 -0.79 3.21
CA THR A 79 -4.51 -0.90 4.40
C THR A 79 -5.93 -0.46 4.07
N HIS A 80 -6.89 -1.33 4.36
CA HIS A 80 -8.32 -1.08 4.24
C HIS A 80 -8.85 -0.82 5.64
N VAL A 81 -9.36 0.38 5.89
CA VAL A 81 -9.89 0.82 7.17
C VAL A 81 -11.41 0.86 7.05
N ALA A 82 -12.09 0.00 7.79
CA ALA A 82 -13.55 -0.08 7.81
C ALA A 82 -14.18 1.24 8.27
N PRO A 83 -15.47 1.46 8.01
CA PRO A 83 -16.20 2.60 8.55
C PRO A 83 -16.10 2.68 10.09
N ASP A 84 -16.24 3.89 10.64
CA ASP A 84 -16.23 4.19 12.09
C ASP A 84 -15.08 3.51 12.86
N THR A 85 -13.88 3.46 12.25
CA THR A 85 -12.74 2.72 12.79
C THR A 85 -11.60 3.67 13.14
N ALA A 86 -11.01 3.46 14.32
CA ALA A 86 -9.80 4.15 14.76
C ALA A 86 -8.74 3.14 15.21
N SER A 87 -7.47 3.41 14.94
CA SER A 87 -6.36 2.67 15.52
C SER A 87 -6.20 3.01 17.01
N SER A 88 -5.40 2.22 17.73
CA SER A 88 -4.82 2.67 19.00
C SER A 88 -3.80 3.79 18.75
N ASN A 89 -3.51 4.59 19.78
CA ASN A 89 -2.36 5.50 19.77
C ASN A 89 -1.08 4.66 19.69
N HIS A 90 -0.19 4.99 18.76
CA HIS A 90 1.03 4.23 18.57
C HIS A 90 2.13 5.02 17.86
N HIS A 91 3.32 4.45 17.77
CA HIS A 91 4.36 4.88 16.84
C HIS A 91 5.03 3.68 16.15
N HIS A 92 5.74 3.94 15.06
CA HIS A 92 6.44 2.90 14.28
C HIS A 92 7.93 2.76 14.59
N GLY A 93 8.39 3.29 15.73
CA GLY A 93 9.79 3.20 16.13
C GLY A 93 10.67 3.92 15.11
N ALA A 94 11.77 3.29 14.69
CA ALA A 94 12.67 3.86 13.69
C ALA A 94 12.14 3.84 12.25
N SER A 95 10.95 3.28 11.99
CA SER A 95 10.40 3.22 10.65
C SER A 95 9.94 4.59 10.17
N GLU A 96 10.32 4.94 8.95
CA GLU A 96 9.65 5.96 8.16
C GLU A 96 8.46 5.31 7.47
N THR A 97 7.34 6.03 7.41
CA THR A 97 6.14 5.56 6.72
C THR A 97 5.61 6.65 5.79
N ALA A 98 5.43 6.30 4.52
CA ALA A 98 4.74 7.13 3.54
C ALA A 98 3.39 6.49 3.20
N ILE A 99 2.36 7.30 3.08
CA ILE A 99 0.99 6.88 2.86
C ILE A 99 0.43 7.65 1.67
N HIS A 100 -0.26 6.95 0.78
CA HIS A 100 -1.02 7.54 -0.32
C HIS A 100 -2.49 7.12 -0.21
N VAL A 101 -3.40 8.08 -0.30
CA VAL A 101 -4.84 7.82 -0.15
C VAL A 101 -5.43 7.44 -1.51
N VAL A 102 -5.98 6.23 -1.59
CA VAL A 102 -6.61 5.70 -2.82
C VAL A 102 -8.12 5.92 -2.79
N GLN A 103 -8.76 5.69 -1.65
CA GLN A 103 -10.22 5.79 -1.48
C GLN A 103 -10.58 6.31 -0.09
N GLY A 104 -11.71 7.00 0.01
CA GLY A 104 -12.24 7.52 1.26
C GLY A 104 -11.48 8.72 1.78
N HIS A 105 -11.80 9.09 3.03
CA HIS A 105 -11.32 10.32 3.65
C HIS A 105 -10.75 10.04 5.05
N PRO A 106 -9.68 9.22 5.16
CA PRO A 106 -9.08 8.93 6.46
C PRO A 106 -8.45 10.20 7.05
N GLU A 107 -8.35 10.22 8.37
CA GLU A 107 -7.74 11.29 9.13
C GLU A 107 -6.56 10.76 9.94
N PHE A 108 -5.48 11.53 10.01
CA PHE A 108 -4.27 11.20 10.76
C PHE A 108 -4.11 12.19 11.90
N VAL A 109 -4.01 11.67 13.13
CA VAL A 109 -4.11 12.48 14.33
C VAL A 109 -2.87 12.33 15.18
N PHE A 110 -2.27 13.47 15.56
CA PHE A 110 -1.08 13.55 16.40
C PHE A 110 -1.17 14.78 17.32
N LEU A 111 -0.26 14.91 18.29
CA LEU A 111 -0.10 16.15 19.06
C LEU A 111 1.03 16.98 18.48
N ASP A 112 0.79 18.29 18.34
CA ASP A 112 1.78 19.30 17.97
C ASP A 112 1.84 20.36 19.07
N ASP A 113 3.03 20.91 19.34
CA ASP A 113 3.22 22.02 20.27
C ASP A 113 3.88 23.25 19.63
N ALA A 114 3.96 23.32 18.30
CA ALA A 114 4.47 24.49 17.59
C ALA A 114 3.79 25.81 18.01
N GLY A 115 2.56 25.75 18.53
CA GLY A 115 1.80 26.88 19.10
C GLY A 115 2.13 27.26 20.55
N GLY A 116 3.08 26.58 21.20
CA GLY A 116 3.51 26.83 22.59
C GLY A 116 2.80 25.99 23.66
N ALA A 117 1.80 25.19 23.27
CA ALA A 117 1.17 24.17 24.11
C ALA A 117 0.75 22.98 23.23
N PRO A 118 0.77 21.74 23.76
CA PRO A 118 0.31 20.56 23.01
C PRO A 118 -1.16 20.66 22.61
N GLU A 119 -1.44 20.51 21.32
CA GLU A 119 -2.78 20.50 20.73
C GLU A 119 -2.95 19.29 19.80
N GLU A 120 -4.17 18.75 19.75
CA GLU A 120 -4.49 17.68 18.81
C GLU A 120 -4.67 18.24 17.41
N VAL A 121 -3.78 17.83 16.51
CA VAL A 121 -3.81 18.15 15.09
C VAL A 121 -4.36 16.97 14.33
N ARG A 122 -5.25 17.29 13.39
CA ARG A 122 -5.96 16.32 12.56
C ARG A 122 -5.76 16.66 11.10
N ILE A 123 -4.97 15.83 10.44
CA ILE A 123 -4.75 15.92 8.99
C ILE A 123 -5.89 15.18 8.31
N ARG A 124 -6.78 15.94 7.67
CA ARG A 124 -7.88 15.39 6.87
C ARG A 124 -7.42 15.20 5.44
N THR A 125 -7.63 14.02 4.89
CA THR A 125 -7.13 13.66 3.57
C THR A 125 -8.25 13.26 2.62
N SER A 126 -7.96 13.33 1.33
CA SER A 126 -8.82 12.89 0.22
C SER A 126 -8.03 11.99 -0.74
N PRO A 127 -8.70 11.24 -1.63
CA PRO A 127 -8.01 10.45 -2.64
C PRO A 127 -7.03 11.30 -3.46
N GLY A 128 -5.79 10.82 -3.60
CA GLY A 128 -4.70 11.56 -4.23
C GLY A 128 -3.69 12.16 -3.25
N ASP A 129 -4.05 12.35 -1.99
CA ASP A 129 -3.18 12.96 -0.99
C ASP A 129 -2.08 12.01 -0.50
N TYR A 130 -1.04 12.61 0.07
CA TYR A 130 0.11 11.92 0.64
C TYR A 130 0.32 12.34 2.10
N VAL A 131 0.67 11.37 2.95
CA VAL A 131 1.03 11.61 4.35
C VAL A 131 2.38 10.97 4.64
N PHE A 132 3.24 11.69 5.35
CA PHE A 132 4.48 11.16 5.88
C PHE A 132 4.39 11.09 7.39
N VAL A 133 4.69 9.91 7.95
CA VAL A 133 4.81 9.68 9.38
C VAL A 133 6.29 9.49 9.70
N PRO A 134 6.91 10.46 10.40
CA PRO A 134 8.30 10.34 10.81
C PRO A 134 8.49 9.25 11.87
N PRO A 135 9.73 8.76 12.05
CA PRO A 135 10.06 7.86 13.14
C PRO A 135 9.61 8.39 14.50
N TYR A 136 9.14 7.48 15.34
CA TYR A 136 8.73 7.69 16.73
C TYR A 136 7.57 8.66 17.00
N VAL A 137 7.05 9.38 16.00
CA VAL A 137 5.92 10.31 16.19
C VAL A 137 4.67 9.54 16.65
N PRO A 138 4.12 9.82 17.84
CA PRO A 138 2.86 9.22 18.27
C PRO A 138 1.70 9.71 17.40
N HIS A 139 0.92 8.78 16.88
CA HIS A 139 -0.24 9.09 16.06
C HIS A 139 -1.31 8.00 16.16
N ARG A 140 -2.45 8.27 15.55
CA ARG A 140 -3.50 7.29 15.26
C ARG A 140 -4.12 7.58 13.89
N GLU A 141 -4.55 6.52 13.20
CA GLU A 141 -5.34 6.63 11.97
C GLU A 141 -6.81 6.43 12.29
N GLU A 142 -7.65 7.26 11.69
CA GLU A 142 -9.09 7.19 11.82
C GLU A 142 -9.74 7.15 10.44
N ASN A 143 -10.81 6.36 10.31
CA ASN A 143 -11.79 6.50 9.24
C ASN A 143 -13.12 6.92 9.89
N PRO A 144 -13.42 8.23 9.91
CA PRO A 144 -14.63 8.75 10.56
C PRO A 144 -15.89 8.56 9.72
N SER A 145 -15.78 8.05 8.49
CA SER A 145 -16.95 7.79 7.67
C SER A 145 -17.77 6.64 8.26
N PRO A 146 -19.11 6.76 8.36
CA PRO A 146 -19.97 5.71 8.92
C PRO A 146 -20.31 4.61 7.91
N ASP A 147 -20.08 4.84 6.62
CA ASP A 147 -20.50 3.95 5.53
C ASP A 147 -19.41 3.69 4.48
N GLU A 148 -18.37 4.51 4.42
CA GLU A 148 -17.29 4.37 3.43
C GLU A 148 -16.04 3.69 4.04
N THR A 149 -15.50 2.69 3.34
CA THR A 149 -14.17 2.15 3.65
C THR A 149 -13.09 3.06 3.08
N ALA A 150 -12.09 3.42 3.88
CA ALA A 150 -10.90 4.08 3.41
C ALA A 150 -9.84 3.06 2.96
N VAL A 151 -9.15 3.34 1.85
CA VAL A 151 -8.07 2.51 1.33
C VAL A 151 -6.83 3.38 1.14
N VAL A 152 -5.72 2.96 1.74
CA VAL A 152 -4.43 3.63 1.62
C VAL A 152 -3.35 2.67 1.18
N VAL A 153 -2.42 3.15 0.34
CA VAL A 153 -1.14 2.47 0.09
C VAL A 153 -0.15 2.96 1.14
N ILE A 154 0.52 2.04 1.81
CA ILE A 154 1.55 2.32 2.81
C ILE A 154 2.88 1.78 2.31
N ALA A 155 3.90 2.63 2.32
CA ALA A 155 5.29 2.23 2.15
C ALA A 155 6.04 2.49 3.46
N ARG A 156 6.86 1.55 3.91
CA ARG A 156 7.69 1.73 5.10
C ARG A 156 9.12 1.23 4.90
N SER A 157 10.07 1.82 5.64
CA SER A 157 11.49 1.50 5.53
C SER A 157 11.89 0.16 6.18
N THR A 158 11.01 -0.45 6.97
CA THR A 158 11.24 -1.74 7.63
C THR A 158 10.41 -2.88 7.01
N GLN A 159 10.98 -4.08 6.93
CA GLN A 159 10.22 -5.26 6.47
C GLN A 159 9.16 -5.66 7.49
N GLU A 160 9.55 -5.75 8.75
CA GLU A 160 8.63 -6.06 9.85
C GLU A 160 7.79 -4.84 10.24
N ALA A 161 6.55 -5.11 10.64
CA ALA A 161 5.64 -4.09 11.14
C ALA A 161 6.04 -3.71 12.57
N VAL A 162 6.64 -2.54 12.74
CA VAL A 162 6.90 -1.98 14.07
C VAL A 162 5.65 -1.22 14.51
N VAL A 163 5.04 -1.66 15.60
CA VAL A 163 3.91 -0.98 16.25
C VAL A 163 4.15 -1.00 17.75
N VAL A 164 4.33 0.17 18.33
CA VAL A 164 4.44 0.34 19.78
C VAL A 164 3.19 1.07 20.25
N ASN A 165 2.30 0.35 20.92
CA ASN A 165 1.05 0.92 21.45
C ASN A 165 1.32 1.83 22.65
N LEU A 166 0.60 2.94 22.72
CA LEU A 166 0.75 3.99 23.72
C LEU A 166 -0.57 4.23 24.45
N PRO A 167 -0.55 4.60 25.74
CA PRO A 167 -1.76 4.94 26.48
C PRO A 167 -2.38 6.28 26.05
N GLY A 168 -1.62 7.13 25.35
CA GLY A 168 -2.03 8.45 24.89
C GLY A 168 -1.05 9.01 23.85
N LEU A 169 -1.49 10.04 23.12
CA LEU A 169 -0.60 10.83 22.29
C LEU A 169 0.24 11.77 23.16
N TYR A 170 1.45 12.07 22.71
CA TYR A 170 2.35 13.06 23.28
C TYR A 170 3.14 13.71 22.14
N VAL A 171 3.63 14.92 22.37
CA VAL A 171 4.56 15.55 21.43
C VAL A 171 5.91 14.87 21.57
N LEU A 172 6.44 14.38 20.45
CA LEU A 172 7.78 13.83 20.42
C LEU A 172 8.78 14.98 20.63
N GLY A 173 9.54 14.94 21.72
CA GLY A 173 10.62 15.89 21.93
C GLY A 173 11.67 15.82 20.82
N GLU A 174 12.51 16.85 20.69
CA GLU A 174 13.61 16.82 19.72
C GLU A 174 14.48 15.58 19.94
N PRO A 175 14.82 14.83 18.88
CA PRO A 175 15.86 13.81 18.96
C PRO A 175 17.14 14.47 19.50
N PRO A 176 17.90 13.81 20.39
CA PRO A 176 19.19 14.36 20.81
C PRO A 176 20.05 14.63 19.58
N ALA A 177 20.61 15.84 19.50
CA ALA A 177 21.53 16.27 18.45
C ALA A 177 22.79 15.39 18.37
#